data_AF-I4AED2-F1
#
_entry.id   AF-I4AED2-F1
#
_cell.length_a   1.000
_cell.length_b   1.000
_cell.length_c   1.000
_cell.angle_alpha   90.00
_cell.angle_beta   90.00
_cell.angle_gamma   90.00
#
_symmetry.space_group_name_H-M   'P 1'
#
loop_
_entity.id
_entity.type
_entity.pdbx_description
1 polymer ?
#
loop_
_entity_poly.entity_id
_entity_poly.type
_entity_poly.pdbx_seq_one_letter_code
_entity_poly.pdbx_strand_id
1 'polypeptide(L)'
;MSNPCGMTKANILRQTEVNGILIYLGTGVNPVNSPTQFFVAWGNTIKNGLIHTFNREEPNEGCLWFIDEDEAETKFSALEKALKENL
;
A
#
# COMPACT_ATOMS: atom_id res chain seq x y z
N MET A 1 23.52 0.09 8.83
CA MET A 1 22.07 -0.19 8.94
C MET A 1 21.62 -0.66 7.57
N SER A 2 21.60 -1.97 7.36
CA SER A 2 21.23 -2.56 6.07
C SER A 2 19.73 -2.42 5.93
N ASN A 3 19.27 -1.60 4.97
CA ASN A 3 17.89 -1.67 4.53
C ASN A 3 17.68 -3.13 4.06
N PRO A 4 16.73 -3.89 4.62
CA PRO A 4 16.43 -5.20 4.08
C PRO A 4 16.09 -4.99 2.60
N CYS A 5 16.79 -5.70 1.73
CA CYS A 5 16.56 -5.62 0.29
C CYS A 5 15.05 -5.72 0.03
N GLY A 6 14.47 -4.72 -0.65
CA GLY A 6 13.05 -4.72 -1.01
C GLY A 6 12.08 -4.03 -0.05
N MET A 7 12.54 -3.14 0.84
CA MET A 7 11.66 -2.24 1.62
C MET A 7 12.03 -0.76 1.47
N THR A 8 11.04 0.12 1.58
CA THR A 8 11.20 1.58 1.54
C THR A 8 10.33 2.26 2.59
N LYS A 9 10.61 3.53 2.86
CA LYS A 9 9.80 4.35 3.77
C LYS A 9 8.43 4.62 3.13
N ALA A 10 7.37 4.30 3.86
CA ALA A 10 6.00 4.62 3.49
C ALA A 10 5.65 6.04 3.93
N ASN A 11 5.20 6.87 2.99
CA ASN A 11 4.59 8.16 3.26
C ASN A 11 3.08 8.04 3.10
N ILE A 12 2.34 8.00 4.21
CA ILE A 12 0.89 7.78 4.19
C ILE A 12 0.18 9.08 3.81
N LEU A 13 -0.61 9.05 2.74
CA LEU A 13 -1.46 10.16 2.31
C LEU A 13 -2.86 10.04 2.91
N ARG A 14 -3.41 8.82 2.89
CA ARG A 14 -4.73 8.49 3.42
C ARG A 14 -4.73 7.12 4.06
N GLN A 15 -5.50 6.99 5.12
CA GLN A 15 -5.70 5.74 5.84
C GLN A 15 -7.18 5.58 6.19
N THR A 16 -7.68 4.36 6.13
CA THR A 16 -9.00 3.98 6.65
C THR A 16 -8.92 2.60 7.28
N GLU A 17 -9.92 2.25 8.08
CA GLU A 17 -10.09 0.92 8.66
C GLU A 17 -11.47 0.40 8.28
N VAL A 18 -11.52 -0.79 7.67
CA VAL A 18 -12.77 -1.46 7.32
C VAL A 18 -12.72 -2.86 7.92
N ASN A 19 -13.65 -3.15 8.83
CA ASN A 19 -13.77 -4.46 9.48
C ASN A 19 -12.47 -4.96 10.15
N GLY A 20 -11.71 -4.07 10.79
CA GLY A 20 -10.43 -4.41 11.43
C GLY A 20 -9.24 -4.50 10.46
N ILE A 21 -9.46 -4.30 9.16
CA ILE A 21 -8.41 -4.28 8.15
C ILE A 21 -8.08 -2.83 7.84
N LEU A 22 -6.84 -2.44 8.16
CA LEU A 22 -6.30 -1.14 7.79
C LEU A 22 -6.01 -1.12 6.29
N ILE A 23 -6.37 -0.02 5.63
CA ILE A 23 -6.10 0.26 4.23
C ILE A 23 -5.37 1.60 4.17
N TYR A 24 -4.31 1.65 3.38
CA TYR A 24 -3.43 2.80 3.23
C TYR A 24 -3.32 3.15 1.76
N LEU A 25 -3.41 4.45 1.46
CA LEU A 25 -2.93 5.06 0.24
C LEU A 25 -1.72 5.90 0.62
N GLY A 26 -0.62 5.73 -0.10
CA GLY A 26 0.60 6.44 0.21
C GLY A 26 1.55 6.54 -0.96
N THR A 27 2.70 7.13 -0.69
CA THR A 27 3.81 7.19 -1.63
C THR A 27 5.08 6.60 -1.03
N GLY A 28 5.96 6.10 -1.88
CA GLY A 28 7.27 5.64 -1.47
C GLY A 28 8.24 5.62 -2.63
N VAL A 29 9.53 5.53 -2.29
CA VAL A 29 10.59 5.47 -3.29
C VAL A 29 10.90 4.01 -3.56
N ASN A 30 10.58 3.53 -4.77
CA ASN A 30 11.02 2.22 -5.21
C ASN A 30 12.47 2.32 -5.71
N PRO A 31 13.46 1.70 -5.03
CA PRO A 31 14.88 1.86 -5.35
C PRO A 31 15.28 1.31 -6.73
N VAL A 32 14.40 0.53 -7.38
CA VAL A 32 14.65 -0.01 -8.73
C VAL A 32 14.29 0.99 -9.83
N ASN A 33 13.34 1.90 -9.62
CA ASN A 33 12.76 2.71 -10.71
C ASN A 33 13.01 4.21 -10.64
N SER A 34 13.39 4.79 -9.49
CA SER A 34 13.85 6.19 -9.33
C SER A 34 12.82 7.35 -9.38
N PRO A 35 11.51 7.22 -9.68
CA PRO A 35 10.54 8.19 -9.20
C PRO A 35 9.84 7.69 -7.93
N THR A 36 9.29 8.65 -7.18
CA THR A 36 8.27 8.38 -6.17
C THR A 36 7.10 7.69 -6.87
N GLN A 37 6.63 6.59 -6.30
CA GLN A 37 5.46 5.85 -6.77
C GLN A 37 4.36 5.91 -5.72
N PHE A 38 3.13 5.76 -6.17
CA PHE A 38 1.97 5.58 -5.31
C PHE A 38 1.86 4.12 -4.91
N PHE A 39 1.26 3.86 -3.75
CA PHE A 39 0.91 2.51 -3.36
C PHE A 39 -0.44 2.47 -2.66
N VAL A 40 -1.08 1.32 -2.79
CA VAL A 40 -2.19 0.92 -1.93
C VAL A 40 -1.76 -0.29 -1.14
N ALA A 41 -1.90 -0.25 0.19
CA ALA A 41 -1.56 -1.35 1.08
C ALA A 41 -2.71 -1.67 2.02
N TRP A 42 -2.85 -2.94 2.41
CA TRP A 42 -3.85 -3.36 3.38
C TRP A 42 -3.29 -4.37 4.38
N GLY A 43 -3.99 -4.53 5.50
CA GLY A 43 -3.58 -5.41 6.59
C GLY A 43 -2.27 -4.96 7.25
N ASN A 44 -1.46 -5.92 7.70
CA ASN A 44 -0.23 -5.67 8.43
C ASN A 44 1.00 -5.48 7.52
N THR A 45 0.82 -4.78 6.39
CA THR A 45 1.85 -4.66 5.35
C THR A 45 2.85 -3.53 5.65
N ILE A 46 2.43 -2.50 6.38
CA ILE A 46 3.31 -1.40 6.78
C ILE A 46 3.85 -1.66 8.17
N LYS A 47 5.14 -2.02 8.27
CA LYS A 47 5.80 -2.37 9.53
C LYS A 47 6.83 -1.31 9.89
N ASN A 48 6.66 -0.65 11.03
CA ASN A 48 7.54 0.43 11.49
C ASN A 48 7.72 1.56 10.44
N GLY A 49 6.66 1.88 9.70
CA GLY A 49 6.69 2.88 8.62
C GLY A 49 7.44 2.44 7.36
N LEU A 50 7.77 1.15 7.23
CA LEU A 50 8.37 0.55 6.04
C LEU A 50 7.35 -0.30 5.28
N ILE A 51 7.45 -0.30 3.97
CA ILE A 51 6.62 -1.07 3.05
C ILE A 51 7.50 -1.80 2.03
N HIS A 52 7.05 -2.97 1.57
CA HIS A 52 7.72 -3.71 0.50
C HIS A 52 7.70 -2.93 -0.81
N THR A 53 8.82 -2.94 -1.56
CA THR A 53 8.96 -2.21 -2.84
C THR A 53 8.54 -3.06 -4.05
N PHE A 54 7.75 -4.10 -3.82
CA PHE A 54 7.22 -5.00 -4.84
C PHE A 54 5.76 -5.31 -4.54
N ASN A 55 5.02 -5.72 -5.57
CA ASN A 55 3.61 -6.06 -5.44
C ASN A 55 3.46 -7.37 -4.68
N ARG A 56 2.53 -7.38 -3.72
CA ARG A 56 2.12 -8.56 -2.95
C ARG A 56 0.62 -8.47 -2.73
N GLU A 57 -0.10 -9.51 -3.10
CA GLU A 57 -1.55 -9.56 -2.94
C GLU A 57 -1.91 -10.87 -2.24
N GLU A 58 -2.15 -10.81 -0.93
CA GLU A 58 -2.70 -11.91 -0.14
C GLU A 58 -4.13 -11.53 0.31
N PRO A 59 -4.98 -12.52 0.66
CA PRO A 59 -6.35 -12.25 1.05
C PRO A 59 -6.51 -11.25 2.21
N ASN A 60 -5.56 -11.24 3.16
CA ASN A 60 -5.66 -10.44 4.39
C ASN A 60 -4.60 -9.33 4.49
N GLU A 61 -3.57 -9.34 3.65
CA GLU A 61 -2.52 -8.34 3.63
C GLU A 61 -1.91 -8.20 2.23
N GLY A 62 -1.46 -7.00 1.88
CA GLY A 62 -0.76 -6.81 0.62
C GLY A 62 -0.41 -5.36 0.35
N CYS A 63 0.37 -5.15 -0.70
CA CYS A 63 0.67 -3.85 -1.26
C CYS A 63 0.76 -3.93 -2.78
N LEU A 64 0.22 -2.92 -3.44
CA LEU A 64 0.30 -2.73 -4.87
C LEU A 64 0.86 -1.34 -5.16
N TRP A 65 1.78 -1.26 -6.11
CA TRP A 65 2.45 -0.04 -6.53
C TRP A 65 1.93 0.44 -7.87
N PHE A 66 1.81 1.76 -7.99
CA PHE A 66 1.24 2.46 -9.13
C PHE A 66 2.13 3.64 -9.50
N ILE A 67 2.23 3.93 -10.80
CA ILE A 67 2.91 5.12 -11.30
C ILE A 67 1.94 6.31 -11.27
N ASP A 68 0.67 6.03 -11.53
CA ASP A 68 -0.41 7.00 -11.63
C ASP A 68 -1.20 7.10 -10.31
N GLU A 69 -1.56 8.33 -9.93
CA GLU A 69 -2.32 8.60 -8.70
C GLU A 69 -3.77 8.13 -8.82
N ASP A 70 -4.42 8.39 -9.96
CA ASP A 70 -5.82 8.06 -10.19
C ASP A 70 -6.02 6.54 -10.18
N GLU A 71 -5.07 5.77 -10.73
CA GLU A 71 -5.06 4.31 -10.62
C GLU A 71 -4.98 3.84 -9.16
N ALA A 72 -4.11 4.46 -8.36
CA ALA A 72 -3.96 4.14 -6.94
C ALA A 72 -5.23 4.49 -6.15
N GLU A 73 -5.81 5.67 -6.38
CA GLU A 73 -7.06 6.09 -5.74
C GLU A 73 -8.24 5.20 -6.11
N THR A 74 -8.33 4.81 -7.38
CA THR A 74 -9.36 3.88 -7.87
C THR A 74 -9.24 2.54 -7.16
N LYS A 75 -8.02 2.00 -7.03
CA LYS A 75 -7.80 0.74 -6.32
C LYS A 75 -8.08 0.85 -4.82
N PHE A 76 -7.68 1.95 -4.18
CA PHE A 76 -7.98 2.22 -2.77
C PHE A 76 -9.49 2.22 -2.52
N SER A 77 -10.24 2.96 -3.34
CA SER A 77 -11.70 3.06 -3.25
C SER A 77 -12.39 1.72 -3.53
N ALA A 78 -11.88 0.96 -4.50
CA ALA A 78 -12.38 -0.37 -4.81
C ALA A 78 -12.15 -1.36 -3.65
N LEU A 79 -10.98 -1.33 -3.01
CA LEU A 79 -10.68 -2.15 -1.82
C LEU A 79 -11.56 -1.75 -0.63
N GLU A 80 -11.71 -0.45 -0.39
CA GLU A 80 -12.59 0.07 0.67
C GLU A 80 -14.03 -0.41 0.46
N LYS A 81 -14.53 -0.36 -0.77
CA LYS A 81 -15.88 -0.83 -1.12
C LYS A 81 -16.01 -2.36 -0.99
N ALA A 82 -15.07 -3.13 -1.54
CA ALA A 82 -15.10 -4.59 -1.50
C ALA A 82 -15.08 -5.13 -0.06
N LEU A 83 -14.30 -4.49 0.82
CA LEU A 83 -14.26 -4.87 2.23
C LEU A 83 -15.53 -4.47 3.00
N LYS A 84 -16.24 -3.42 2.56
CA LYS A 84 -17.56 -3.04 3.12
C LYS A 84 -18.69 -3.95 2.62
N GLU A 85 -18.64 -4.42 1.39
CA GLU A 85 -19.71 -5.21 0.76
C GLU A 85 -19.67 -6.71 1.10
N ASN A 86 -18.55 -7.25 1.60
CA ASN A 86 -18.46 -8.63 2.10
C ASN A 86 -19.16 -8.84 3.48
N LEU A 87 -20.27 -8.14 3.72
CA LEU A 87 -21.17 -8.26 4.88
C LEU A 87 -22.35 -9.19 4.59
#